data_AF-A0A087U525-F1
#
_entry.id   AF-A0A087U525-F1
#
_cell.length_a   1.000
_cell.length_b   1.000
_cell.length_c   1.000
_cell.angle_alpha   90.00
_cell.angle_beta   90.00
_cell.angle_gamma   90.00
#
_symmetry.space_group_name_H-M   'P 1'
#
loop_
_entity.id
_entity.type
_entity.pdbx_description
1 polymer ?
#
loop_
_entity_poly.entity_id
_entity_poly.type
_entity_poly.pdbx_seq_one_letter_code
_entity_poly.pdbx_strand_id
1 'polypeptide(L)'
;MSASQGSRWTCMPFGNEPNIGAYAVNKCSRDFTGPQELQSKCQNENDISDPLLAAPVTSLHLTYKNRYCAECNFASSSSLITWLILLECKSLEYVSDVTDNYIFNNLKYRSDIGQWGVELNNDTKEFHSCNVIFDMPSYVRNDVRLCRANLVSTCPSTWSQLSVKTSCESYMAMVYKAGNDDQAFRNPHCALCNGISEDVLFCDKEITARERKLCSLAVLFDKLFSDGDYVGMPKVSVPECPKDHRYDPFFKKCRKVINGKQERMHKHSREYEKGDHKLYVLHRYCGILLHVLL
;
A
#
# COMPACT_ATOMS: atom_id res chain seq x y z
N MET A 1 -11.68 12.47 -34.45
CA MET A 1 -11.55 11.22 -33.66
C MET A 1 -11.31 11.62 -32.21
N SER A 2 -12.33 11.45 -31.36
CA SER A 2 -12.30 11.89 -29.96
C SER A 2 -11.51 10.87 -29.13
N ALA A 3 -10.36 11.27 -28.59
CA ALA A 3 -9.67 10.49 -27.57
C ALA A 3 -10.59 10.41 -26.35
N SER A 4 -11.00 9.20 -25.95
CA SER A 4 -11.74 8.98 -24.71
C SER A 4 -10.89 9.50 -23.53
N GLN A 5 -11.22 10.69 -23.05
CA GLN A 5 -10.54 11.32 -21.92
C GLN A 5 -10.85 10.51 -20.65
N GLY A 6 -10.00 9.52 -20.33
CA GLY A 6 -10.05 8.87 -19.02
C GLY A 6 -9.92 9.91 -17.90
N SER A 7 -10.53 9.63 -16.75
CA SER A 7 -10.46 10.48 -15.55
C SER A 7 -9.01 10.85 -15.18
N ARG A 8 -8.79 12.08 -14.68
CA ARG A 8 -7.51 12.56 -14.09
C ARG A 8 -7.21 11.94 -12.71
N TRP A 9 -8.23 11.33 -12.14
CA TRP A 9 -8.20 10.73 -10.81
C TRP A 9 -8.42 9.24 -10.90
N THR A 10 -7.69 8.49 -10.10
CA THR A 10 -7.92 7.08 -9.84
C THR A 10 -8.13 6.85 -8.35
N CYS A 11 -8.89 5.82 -7.99
CA CYS A 11 -9.00 5.37 -6.61
C CYS A 11 -7.92 4.32 -6.35
N MET A 12 -6.93 4.64 -5.51
CA MET A 12 -5.84 3.73 -5.18
C MET A 12 -6.13 3.02 -3.85
N PRO A 13 -6.28 1.69 -3.84
CA PRO A 13 -6.37 0.95 -2.59
C PRO A 13 -5.07 1.06 -1.80
N PHE A 14 -5.17 0.94 -0.48
CA PHE A 14 -3.99 0.98 0.40
C PHE A 14 -4.12 0.01 1.56
N GLY A 15 -2.97 -0.44 2.05
CA GLY A 15 -2.89 -1.46 3.09
C GLY A 15 -3.62 -2.74 2.70
N ASN A 16 -4.22 -3.39 3.69
CA ASN A 16 -4.95 -4.65 3.52
C ASN A 16 -6.48 -4.44 3.43
N GLU A 17 -6.93 -3.23 3.10
CA GLU A 17 -8.35 -2.90 2.98
C GLU A 17 -8.74 -2.72 1.50
N PRO A 18 -9.10 -3.80 0.77
CA PRO A 18 -9.21 -3.76 -0.69
C PRO A 18 -10.31 -2.83 -1.21
N ASN A 19 -11.30 -2.47 -0.38
CA ASN A 19 -12.43 -1.62 -0.77
C ASN A 19 -12.31 -0.17 -0.28
N ILE A 20 -11.21 0.16 0.39
CA ILE A 20 -10.89 1.53 0.80
C ILE A 20 -9.67 2.00 0.01
N GLY A 21 -9.73 3.23 -0.50
CA GLY A 21 -8.61 3.81 -1.21
C GLY A 21 -8.50 5.32 -1.00
N ALA A 22 -7.52 5.92 -1.65
CA ALA A 22 -7.36 7.37 -1.78
C ALA A 22 -7.56 7.81 -3.23
N TYR A 23 -8.18 8.97 -3.43
CA TYR A 23 -8.12 9.61 -4.73
C TYR A 23 -6.70 10.08 -5.02
N ALA A 24 -6.12 9.55 -6.09
CA ALA A 24 -4.79 9.88 -6.55
C ALA A 24 -4.82 10.48 -7.95
N VAL A 25 -4.02 11.52 -8.18
CA VAL A 25 -3.77 12.07 -9.51
C VAL A 25 -2.91 11.08 -10.29
N ASN A 26 -3.40 10.61 -11.43
CA ASN A 26 -2.73 9.64 -12.30
C ASN A 26 -2.34 10.20 -13.68
N LYS A 27 -2.47 11.52 -13.86
CA LYS A 27 -2.10 12.22 -15.10
C LYS A 27 -1.33 13.49 -14.79
N CYS A 28 -0.45 13.87 -15.70
CA CYS A 28 0.30 15.11 -15.61
C CYS A 28 -0.59 16.33 -15.82
N SER A 29 -0.12 17.48 -15.34
CA SER A 29 -0.76 18.76 -15.66
C SER A 29 -0.77 18.97 -17.17
N ARG A 30 -1.79 19.68 -17.68
CA ARG A 30 -1.84 20.09 -19.09
C ARG A 30 -0.72 21.07 -19.43
N ASP A 31 -0.23 21.79 -18.43
CA ASP A 31 0.85 22.77 -18.57
C ASP A 31 2.25 22.14 -18.45
N PHE A 32 2.33 20.82 -18.27
CA PHE A 32 3.61 20.12 -18.18
C PHE A 32 4.28 20.05 -19.55
N THR A 33 5.45 20.69 -19.67
CA THR A 33 6.27 20.74 -20.89
C THR A 33 7.55 19.90 -20.79
N GLY A 34 7.67 19.07 -19.75
CA GLY A 34 8.84 18.23 -19.51
C GLY A 34 8.90 16.96 -20.38
N PRO A 35 9.86 16.07 -20.11
CA PRO A 35 10.10 14.88 -20.94
C PRO A 35 8.92 13.93 -21.00
N GLN A 36 8.64 13.39 -22.19
CA GLN A 36 7.58 12.40 -22.42
C GLN A 36 7.79 11.11 -21.60
N GLU A 37 9.05 10.75 -21.30
CA GLU A 37 9.37 9.60 -20.45
C GLU A 37 8.77 9.74 -19.05
N LEU A 38 8.87 10.93 -18.44
CA LEU A 38 8.32 11.20 -17.11
C LEU A 38 6.79 11.14 -17.15
N GLN A 39 6.19 11.72 -18.19
CA GLN A 39 4.75 11.62 -18.41
C GLN A 39 4.28 10.17 -18.54
N SER A 40 5.05 9.36 -19.27
CA SER A 40 4.80 7.92 -19.43
C SER A 40 4.93 7.20 -18.09
N LYS A 41 5.96 7.47 -17.27
CA LYS A 41 6.10 6.85 -15.95
C LYS A 41 5.00 7.24 -14.95
N CYS A 42 4.41 8.43 -15.08
CA CYS A 42 3.21 8.78 -14.32
C CYS A 42 1.98 7.99 -14.79
N GLN A 43 1.76 7.91 -16.10
CA GLN A 43 0.49 7.43 -16.69
C GLN A 43 0.47 5.94 -16.99
N ASN A 44 1.63 5.31 -17.17
CA ASN A 44 1.75 3.88 -17.43
C ASN A 44 1.16 3.09 -16.27
N GLU A 45 0.75 1.87 -16.58
CA GLU A 45 0.22 0.92 -15.62
C GLU A 45 1.22 0.63 -14.50
N ASN A 46 0.75 -0.03 -13.43
CA ASN A 46 1.42 -0.17 -12.14
C ASN A 46 2.75 -0.94 -12.25
N ASP A 47 3.78 -0.29 -12.79
CA ASP A 47 5.15 -0.80 -12.83
C ASP A 47 5.72 -0.79 -11.42
N ILE A 48 5.74 -1.98 -10.82
CA ILE A 48 6.29 -2.21 -9.49
C ILE A 48 7.76 -2.63 -9.53
N SER A 49 8.44 -2.59 -10.69
CA SER A 49 9.86 -2.95 -10.79
C SER A 49 10.78 -2.06 -9.94
N ASP A 50 10.32 -0.85 -9.58
CA ASP A 50 10.94 0.00 -8.58
C ASP A 50 9.88 0.47 -7.57
N PRO A 51 9.65 -0.28 -6.48
CA PRO A 51 8.61 0.04 -5.50
C PRO A 51 8.77 1.42 -4.85
N LEU A 52 10.01 1.91 -4.70
CA LEU A 52 10.27 3.23 -4.12
C LEU A 52 9.78 4.37 -5.01
N LEU A 53 9.86 4.19 -6.34
CA LEU A 53 9.39 5.19 -7.29
C LEU A 53 7.92 5.00 -7.67
N ALA A 54 7.43 3.76 -7.59
CA ALA A 54 6.04 3.40 -7.81
C ALA A 54 5.12 3.77 -6.64
N ALA A 55 5.66 3.88 -5.42
CA ALA A 55 4.90 4.22 -4.23
C ALA A 55 4.12 5.54 -4.40
N PRO A 56 2.85 5.60 -3.98
CA PRO A 56 2.09 6.84 -3.94
C PRO A 56 2.74 7.87 -3.02
N VAL A 57 2.53 9.13 -3.37
CA VAL A 57 3.04 10.26 -2.58
C VAL A 57 1.94 11.27 -2.31
N THR A 58 1.96 11.87 -1.13
CA THR A 58 1.00 12.90 -0.73
C THR A 58 1.72 14.22 -0.49
N SER A 59 1.16 15.33 -0.97
CA SER A 59 1.62 16.70 -0.68
C SER A 59 0.43 17.64 -0.61
N LEU A 60 0.35 18.45 0.45
CA LEU A 60 -0.66 19.51 0.61
C LEU A 60 -2.08 19.02 0.24
N HIS A 61 -2.51 17.90 0.84
CA HIS A 61 -3.82 17.24 0.66
C HIS A 61 -4.05 16.52 -0.68
N LEU A 62 -3.08 16.55 -1.59
CA LEU A 62 -3.15 15.84 -2.87
C LEU A 62 -2.31 14.58 -2.81
N THR A 63 -2.94 13.45 -3.15
CA THR A 63 -2.22 12.20 -3.41
C THR A 63 -1.97 12.07 -4.90
N TYR A 64 -0.78 11.61 -5.25
CA TYR A 64 -0.33 11.32 -6.60
C TYR A 64 -0.05 9.82 -6.71
N LYS A 65 -0.37 9.24 -7.87
CA LYS A 65 -0.24 7.80 -8.10
C LYS A 65 1.15 7.28 -7.78
N ASN A 66 2.15 8.08 -8.14
CA ASN A 66 3.55 7.81 -7.88
C ASN A 66 4.31 9.15 -7.88
N ARG A 67 5.62 9.08 -7.62
CA ARG A 67 6.49 10.27 -7.58
C ARG A 67 6.50 11.04 -8.90
N TYR A 68 6.47 10.36 -10.05
CA TYR A 68 6.47 11.01 -11.37
C TYR A 68 5.21 11.84 -11.59
N CYS A 69 4.05 11.37 -11.13
CA CYS A 69 2.82 12.14 -11.18
C CYS A 69 2.88 13.39 -10.31
N ALA A 70 3.54 13.34 -9.16
CA ALA A 70 3.75 14.54 -8.34
C ALA A 70 4.63 15.56 -9.06
N GLU A 71 5.74 15.10 -9.65
CA GLU A 71 6.69 15.95 -10.37
C GLU A 71 6.06 16.63 -11.59
N CYS A 72 5.34 15.90 -12.46
CA CYS A 72 4.65 16.52 -13.60
C CYS A 72 3.36 17.28 -13.26
N ASN A 73 2.99 17.33 -11.98
CA ASN A 73 1.98 18.25 -11.47
C ASN A 73 2.61 19.34 -10.58
N PHE A 74 3.93 19.57 -10.73
CA PHE A 74 4.67 20.65 -10.08
C PHE A 74 4.64 20.59 -8.55
N ALA A 75 4.38 19.41 -7.97
CA ALA A 75 4.47 19.23 -6.53
C ALA A 75 5.92 19.39 -6.09
N SER A 76 6.14 20.17 -5.03
CA SER A 76 7.48 20.34 -4.48
C SER A 76 8.01 19.01 -3.95
N SER A 77 9.19 18.61 -4.41
CA SER A 77 9.85 17.39 -3.89
C SER A 77 10.04 17.41 -2.38
N SER A 78 10.07 18.59 -1.76
CA SER A 78 10.27 18.74 -0.32
C SER A 78 9.03 18.60 0.55
N SER A 79 7.85 18.61 -0.05
CA SER A 79 6.57 18.40 0.63
C SER A 79 6.00 17.00 0.41
N LEU A 80 6.71 16.14 -0.33
CA LEU A 80 6.25 14.79 -0.63
C LEU A 80 6.41 13.86 0.58
N ILE A 81 5.29 13.29 1.00
CA ILE A 81 5.21 12.20 1.95
C ILE A 81 5.00 10.92 1.15
N THR A 82 5.99 10.04 1.15
CA THR A 82 5.88 8.74 0.47
C THR A 82 5.06 7.78 1.33
N TRP A 83 4.17 7.02 0.70
CA TRP A 83 3.43 5.97 1.38
C TRP A 83 4.36 4.84 1.83
N LEU A 84 3.95 4.11 2.86
CA LEU A 84 4.71 2.98 3.38
C LEU A 84 4.71 1.87 2.33
N ILE A 85 5.86 1.22 2.17
CA ILE A 85 5.99 0.04 1.32
C ILE A 85 6.06 -1.15 2.26
N LEU A 86 5.13 -2.06 2.07
CA LEU A 86 5.00 -3.29 2.82
C LEU A 86 5.23 -4.46 1.86
N LEU A 87 5.94 -5.47 2.33
CA LEU A 87 6.07 -6.74 1.62
C LEU A 87 5.28 -7.81 2.37
N GLU A 88 4.47 -8.55 1.63
CA GLU A 88 3.75 -9.71 2.14
C GLU A 88 4.14 -10.94 1.30
N CYS A 89 4.87 -11.87 1.92
CA CYS A 89 5.39 -13.07 1.26
C CYS A 89 4.70 -14.31 1.84
N LYS A 90 3.43 -14.55 1.48
CA LYS A 90 2.60 -15.60 2.10
C LYS A 90 3.20 -17.01 2.00
N SER A 91 3.89 -17.31 0.90
CA SER A 91 4.52 -18.62 0.69
C SER A 91 5.73 -18.88 1.59
N LEU A 92 6.23 -17.87 2.31
CA LEU A 92 7.31 -18.00 3.30
C LEU A 92 6.79 -18.21 4.72
N GLU A 93 5.48 -18.14 4.95
CA GLU A 93 4.87 -18.29 6.29
C GLU A 93 5.15 -19.66 6.90
N TYR A 94 5.12 -20.70 6.06
CA TYR A 94 5.31 -22.10 6.46
C TYR A 94 6.76 -22.58 6.35
N VAL A 95 7.69 -21.69 5.98
CA VAL A 95 9.10 -22.02 5.89
C VAL A 95 9.76 -21.65 7.22
N SER A 96 9.99 -22.68 8.06
CA SER A 96 10.86 -22.52 9.23
C SER A 96 12.25 -22.07 8.75
N ASP A 97 12.87 -21.14 9.47
CA ASP A 97 14.26 -20.66 9.26
C ASP A 97 14.46 -19.46 8.32
N VAL A 98 13.40 -18.89 7.73
CA VAL A 98 13.52 -17.65 6.95
C VAL A 98 13.38 -16.43 7.87
N THR A 99 14.48 -15.70 8.06
CA THR A 99 14.51 -14.44 8.81
C THR A 99 14.18 -13.24 7.91
N ASP A 100 13.70 -12.15 8.51
CA ASP A 100 13.48 -10.87 7.83
C ASP A 100 14.75 -10.41 7.10
N ASN A 101 15.91 -10.56 7.75
CA ASN A 101 17.20 -10.22 7.18
C ASN A 101 17.52 -11.06 5.92
N TYR A 102 17.17 -12.35 5.93
CA TYR A 102 17.33 -13.19 4.76
C TYR A 102 16.45 -12.68 3.60
N ILE A 103 15.19 -12.34 3.87
CA ILE A 103 14.26 -11.81 2.87
C ILE A 103 14.83 -10.53 2.26
N PHE A 104 15.23 -9.55 3.08
CA PHE A 104 15.76 -8.28 2.57
C PHE A 104 17.03 -8.45 1.73
N ASN A 105 17.92 -9.36 2.13
CA ASN A 105 19.17 -9.58 1.41
C ASN A 105 19.00 -10.40 0.13
N ASN A 106 17.95 -11.23 0.03
CA ASN A 106 17.71 -12.12 -1.10
C ASN A 106 16.50 -11.70 -1.95
N LEU A 107 15.90 -10.55 -1.65
CA LEU A 107 14.82 -9.97 -2.44
C LEU A 107 15.31 -9.68 -3.85
N LYS A 108 14.49 -10.07 -4.84
CA LYS A 108 14.74 -9.82 -6.25
C LYS A 108 13.46 -9.65 -7.04
N TYR A 109 13.57 -8.88 -8.12
CA TYR A 109 12.51 -8.69 -9.08
C TYR A 109 12.68 -9.70 -10.22
N ARG A 110 11.62 -10.45 -10.51
CA ARG A 110 11.53 -11.30 -11.69
C ARG A 110 10.69 -10.60 -12.74
N SER A 111 11.36 -10.11 -13.79
CA SER A 111 10.72 -9.36 -14.88
C SER A 111 9.82 -10.23 -15.77
N ASP A 112 10.06 -11.54 -15.81
CA ASP A 112 9.30 -12.49 -16.62
C ASP A 112 7.89 -12.75 -16.08
N ILE A 113 7.71 -12.63 -14.76
CA ILE A 113 6.39 -12.72 -14.08
C ILE A 113 5.94 -11.38 -13.48
N GLY A 114 6.76 -10.34 -13.57
CA GLY A 114 6.45 -8.99 -13.08
C GLY A 114 6.33 -8.89 -11.56
N GLN A 115 7.02 -9.74 -10.79
CA GLN A 115 6.84 -9.84 -9.33
C GLN A 115 8.16 -9.76 -8.56
N TRP A 116 8.07 -9.18 -7.36
CA TRP A 116 9.11 -9.29 -6.34
C TRP A 116 8.98 -10.60 -5.59
N GLY A 117 10.10 -11.10 -5.09
CA GLY A 117 10.12 -12.32 -4.30
C GLY A 117 11.52 -12.69 -3.85
N VAL A 118 11.62 -13.84 -3.21
CA VAL A 118 12.86 -14.40 -2.69
C VAL A 118 13.03 -15.80 -3.27
N GLU A 119 14.23 -16.11 -3.75
CA GLU A 119 14.59 -17.51 -4.01
C GLU A 119 15.25 -18.07 -2.76
N LEU A 120 14.70 -19.16 -2.24
CA LEU A 120 15.31 -19.88 -1.14
C LEU A 120 16.44 -20.76 -1.67
N ASN A 121 17.57 -20.76 -0.98
CA ASN A 121 18.71 -21.64 -1.29
C ASN A 121 18.47 -23.07 -0.80
N ASN A 122 17.32 -23.63 -1.12
CA ASN A 122 16.97 -25.02 -0.88
C ASN A 122 17.21 -25.83 -2.18
N ASP A 123 17.16 -27.16 -2.11
CA ASP A 123 17.46 -28.04 -3.26
C ASP A 123 16.63 -27.74 -4.51
N THR A 124 15.45 -27.13 -4.34
CA THR A 124 14.50 -26.80 -5.42
C THR A 124 14.70 -25.40 -6.02
N LYS A 125 15.46 -24.50 -5.38
CA LYS A 125 15.58 -23.06 -5.75
C LYS A 125 14.22 -22.42 -6.07
N GLU A 126 13.23 -22.69 -5.24
CA GLU A 126 11.87 -22.20 -5.44
C GLU A 126 11.80 -20.67 -5.25
N PHE A 127 11.07 -20.00 -6.14
CA PHE A 127 10.81 -18.56 -6.05
C PHE A 127 9.52 -18.30 -5.29
N HIS A 128 9.65 -17.68 -4.12
CA HIS A 128 8.54 -17.29 -3.27
C HIS A 128 8.16 -15.84 -3.58
N SER A 129 7.00 -15.65 -4.21
CA SER A 129 6.51 -14.33 -4.56
C SER A 129 6.09 -13.53 -3.32
N CYS A 130 6.33 -12.22 -3.39
CA CYS A 130 5.95 -11.24 -2.39
C CYS A 130 5.08 -10.17 -3.04
N ASN A 131 3.94 -9.89 -2.40
CA ASN A 131 3.08 -8.79 -2.77
C ASN A 131 3.67 -7.48 -2.23
N VAL A 132 3.81 -6.48 -3.11
CA VAL A 132 4.15 -5.12 -2.71
C VAL A 132 2.85 -4.40 -2.40
N ILE A 133 2.68 -3.99 -1.15
CA ILE A 133 1.51 -3.29 -0.65
C ILE A 133 1.93 -1.87 -0.28
N PHE A 134 1.20 -0.88 -0.79
CA PHE A 134 1.39 0.50 -0.39
C PHE A 134 0.38 0.86 0.68
N ASP A 135 0.84 1.40 1.82
CA ASP A 135 -0.05 1.79 2.91
C ASP A 135 0.09 3.28 3.23
N MET A 136 -1.05 3.92 3.47
CA MET A 136 -1.13 5.34 3.72
C MET A 136 -0.67 5.63 5.16
N PRO A 137 0.33 6.50 5.37
CA PRO A 137 0.74 6.87 6.72
C PRO A 137 -0.43 7.47 7.51
N SER A 138 -0.60 7.04 8.75
CA SER A 138 -1.77 7.39 9.58
C SER A 138 -1.96 8.90 9.76
N TYR A 139 -0.86 9.66 9.77
CA TYR A 139 -0.87 11.11 9.93
C TYR A 139 -1.31 11.89 8.70
N VAL A 140 -1.23 11.34 7.48
CA VAL A 140 -1.79 11.98 6.28
C VAL A 140 -3.23 11.58 6.02
N ARG A 141 -3.77 10.61 6.77
CA ARG A 141 -5.11 10.06 6.51
C ARG A 141 -6.21 11.11 6.58
N ASN A 142 -6.08 12.08 7.49
CA ASN A 142 -7.05 13.17 7.62
C ASN A 142 -6.93 14.22 6.52
N ASP A 143 -5.80 14.26 5.83
CA ASP A 143 -5.50 15.23 4.77
C ASP A 143 -5.86 14.71 3.38
N VAL A 144 -6.14 13.41 3.25
CA VAL A 144 -6.37 12.75 1.97
C VAL A 144 -7.85 12.44 1.78
N ARG A 145 -8.35 12.79 0.59
CA ARG A 145 -9.71 12.42 0.18
C ARG A 145 -9.79 10.91 -0.09
N LEU A 146 -10.47 10.19 0.80
CA LEU A 146 -10.73 8.77 0.64
C LEU A 146 -11.76 8.48 -0.46
N CYS A 147 -11.63 7.31 -1.06
CA CYS A 147 -12.53 6.75 -2.06
C CYS A 147 -12.83 5.29 -1.73
N ARG A 148 -13.78 4.72 -2.47
CA ARG A 148 -14.10 3.30 -2.38
C ARG A 148 -13.54 2.58 -3.60
N ALA A 149 -12.66 1.62 -3.36
CA ALA A 149 -11.92 0.89 -4.39
C ALA A 149 -12.60 -0.46 -4.69
N ASN A 150 -12.28 -1.03 -5.85
CA ASN A 150 -12.62 -2.41 -6.21
C ASN A 150 -14.09 -2.79 -6.00
N LEU A 151 -15.00 -1.88 -6.37
CA LEU A 151 -16.44 -2.13 -6.29
C LEU A 151 -17.00 -2.58 -7.62
N VAL A 152 -17.84 -3.61 -7.58
CA VAL A 152 -18.77 -3.89 -8.68
C VAL A 152 -19.77 -2.74 -8.74
N SER A 153 -19.68 -1.93 -9.81
CA SER A 153 -20.35 -0.63 -9.93
C SER A 153 -21.17 -0.49 -11.21
N THR A 154 -21.27 -1.57 -11.99
CA THR A 154 -22.04 -1.65 -13.23
C THR A 154 -22.72 -3.01 -13.33
N CYS A 155 -23.76 -3.09 -14.15
CA CYS A 155 -24.44 -4.33 -14.47
C CYS A 155 -23.88 -4.96 -15.76
N PRO A 156 -23.96 -6.30 -15.92
CA PRO A 156 -23.69 -6.95 -17.19
C PRO A 156 -24.50 -6.33 -18.33
N SER A 157 -23.92 -6.25 -19.53
CA SER A 157 -24.58 -5.68 -20.71
C SER A 157 -25.86 -6.43 -21.10
N THR A 158 -25.97 -7.71 -20.71
CA THR A 158 -27.11 -8.60 -20.93
C THR A 158 -28.26 -8.39 -19.94
N TRP A 159 -28.08 -7.57 -18.89
CA TRP A 159 -29.12 -7.33 -17.90
C TRP A 159 -30.30 -6.55 -18.49
N SER A 160 -31.52 -7.08 -18.34
CA SER A 160 -32.72 -6.57 -19.01
C SER A 160 -33.47 -5.48 -18.23
N GLN A 161 -33.38 -5.46 -16.90
CA GLN A 161 -34.13 -4.50 -16.08
C GLN A 161 -33.39 -3.16 -15.99
N LEU A 162 -33.76 -2.22 -16.87
CA LEU A 162 -33.12 -0.90 -16.97
C LEU A 162 -33.26 -0.05 -15.70
N SER A 163 -34.33 -0.24 -14.92
CA SER A 163 -34.52 0.44 -13.62
C SER A 163 -33.42 0.06 -12.64
N VAL A 164 -33.15 -1.24 -12.48
CA VAL A 164 -32.07 -1.75 -11.60
C VAL A 164 -30.71 -1.29 -12.10
N LYS A 165 -30.47 -1.32 -13.42
CA LYS A 165 -29.23 -0.84 -14.01
C LYS A 165 -28.99 0.65 -13.73
N THR A 166 -30.02 1.47 -13.94
CA THR A 166 -29.98 2.91 -13.63
C THR A 166 -29.71 3.14 -12.15
N SER A 167 -30.38 2.40 -11.26
CA SER A 167 -30.15 2.50 -9.81
C SER A 167 -28.75 2.06 -9.39
N CYS A 168 -28.19 1.01 -10.01
CA CYS A 168 -26.81 0.59 -9.75
C CYS A 168 -25.82 1.73 -10.02
N GLU A 169 -26.03 2.49 -11.08
CA GLU A 169 -25.09 3.54 -11.51
C GLU A 169 -25.35 4.91 -10.86
N SER A 170 -26.51 5.11 -10.20
CA SER A 170 -26.94 6.43 -9.73
C SER A 170 -26.44 6.83 -8.34
N TYR A 171 -26.17 5.88 -7.43
CA TYR A 171 -25.83 6.20 -6.03
C TYR A 171 -24.76 5.27 -5.44
N MET A 172 -24.23 5.65 -4.27
CA MET A 172 -23.22 4.90 -3.52
C MET A 172 -23.82 4.50 -2.16
N ALA A 173 -23.97 3.22 -1.92
CA ALA A 173 -24.44 2.63 -0.66
C ALA A 173 -23.81 1.25 -0.52
N MET A 174 -22.49 1.22 -0.27
CA MET A 174 -21.68 0.01 -0.36
C MET A 174 -22.26 -1.15 0.45
N VAL A 175 -22.23 -2.34 -0.15
CA VAL A 175 -22.61 -3.60 0.49
C VAL A 175 -21.61 -4.70 0.15
N TYR A 176 -21.50 -5.67 1.04
CA TYR A 176 -20.60 -6.81 0.95
C TYR A 176 -21.39 -8.10 0.86
N LYS A 177 -20.84 -9.09 0.16
CA LYS A 177 -21.40 -10.45 0.16
C LYS A 177 -20.97 -11.20 1.42
N ALA A 178 -21.92 -11.87 2.07
CA ALA A 178 -21.70 -12.78 3.18
C ALA A 178 -20.54 -13.76 2.91
N GLY A 179 -19.59 -13.85 3.85
CA GLY A 179 -18.48 -14.80 3.76
C GLY A 179 -17.44 -14.47 2.68
N ASN A 180 -17.53 -13.31 2.01
CA ASN A 180 -16.53 -12.81 1.09
C ASN A 180 -16.46 -11.28 1.13
N ASP A 181 -15.71 -10.78 2.12
CA ASP A 181 -15.54 -9.33 2.39
C ASP A 181 -14.80 -8.58 1.28
N ASP A 182 -14.15 -9.28 0.37
CA ASP A 182 -13.45 -8.69 -0.77
C ASP A 182 -14.41 -8.42 -1.94
N GLN A 183 -15.53 -9.15 -1.98
CA GLN A 183 -16.59 -8.95 -2.96
C GLN A 183 -17.57 -7.87 -2.48
N ALA A 184 -17.25 -6.61 -2.81
CA ALA A 184 -18.07 -5.46 -2.52
C ALA A 184 -18.77 -4.88 -3.76
N PHE A 185 -19.97 -4.37 -3.54
CA PHE A 185 -20.80 -3.75 -4.55
C PHE A 185 -21.03 -2.28 -4.20
N ARG A 186 -21.15 -1.44 -5.24
CA ARG A 186 -21.44 -0.01 -5.07
C ARG A 186 -22.74 0.24 -4.32
N ASN A 187 -23.74 -0.61 -4.53
CA ASN A 187 -25.04 -0.60 -3.85
C ASN A 187 -25.76 -1.95 -4.05
N PRO A 188 -26.88 -2.21 -3.34
CA PRO A 188 -27.67 -3.43 -3.50
C PRO A 188 -28.16 -3.70 -4.93
N HIS A 189 -28.44 -2.66 -5.72
CA HIS A 189 -28.87 -2.85 -7.11
C HIS A 189 -27.74 -3.38 -7.98
N CYS A 190 -26.49 -2.97 -7.74
CA CYS A 190 -25.33 -3.55 -8.40
C CYS A 190 -25.11 -5.02 -7.99
N ALA A 191 -25.37 -5.37 -6.73
CA ALA A 191 -25.34 -6.76 -6.28
C ALA A 191 -26.42 -7.59 -7.01
N LEU A 192 -27.65 -7.09 -7.02
CA LEU A 192 -28.80 -7.74 -7.65
C LEU A 192 -28.58 -8.05 -9.13
N CYS A 193 -28.13 -7.07 -9.92
CA CYS A 193 -27.89 -7.29 -11.34
C CYS A 193 -26.64 -8.13 -11.65
N ASN A 194 -25.79 -8.38 -10.65
CA ASN A 194 -24.68 -9.32 -10.73
C ASN A 194 -25.01 -10.66 -10.06
N GLY A 195 -26.30 -10.97 -9.88
CA GLY A 195 -26.79 -12.27 -9.43
C GLY A 195 -26.63 -12.53 -7.94
N ILE A 196 -26.41 -11.48 -7.13
CA ILE A 196 -26.31 -11.59 -5.68
C ILE A 196 -27.63 -11.15 -5.05
N SER A 197 -28.22 -12.04 -4.27
CA SER A 197 -29.48 -11.80 -3.57
C SER A 197 -29.29 -10.92 -2.33
N GLU A 198 -30.32 -10.16 -1.94
CA GLU A 198 -30.25 -9.19 -0.84
C GLU A 198 -30.09 -9.83 0.55
N ASP A 199 -30.55 -11.07 0.72
CA ASP A 199 -30.47 -11.83 1.98
C ASP A 199 -29.04 -12.19 2.39
N VAL A 200 -28.10 -12.14 1.44
CA VAL A 200 -26.68 -12.39 1.68
C VAL A 200 -25.83 -11.10 1.64
N LEU A 201 -26.46 -9.93 1.73
CA LEU A 201 -25.77 -8.63 1.73
C LEU A 201 -25.66 -8.04 3.12
N PHE A 202 -24.50 -7.46 3.42
CA PHE A 202 -24.23 -6.77 4.68
C PHE A 202 -23.62 -5.39 4.44
N CYS A 203 -23.92 -4.43 5.31
CA CYS A 203 -23.35 -3.08 5.25
C CYS A 203 -21.92 -3.03 5.82
N ASP A 204 -21.62 -3.91 6.78
CA ASP A 204 -20.34 -3.97 7.49
C ASP A 204 -19.67 -5.32 7.27
N LYS A 205 -18.34 -5.30 7.12
CA LYS A 205 -17.51 -6.51 6.96
C LYS A 205 -17.55 -7.45 8.18
N GLU A 206 -17.90 -6.95 9.37
CA GLU A 206 -17.63 -7.64 10.64
C GLU A 206 -18.80 -8.42 11.27
N ILE A 207 -19.87 -8.74 10.55
CA ILE A 207 -21.03 -9.41 11.18
C ILE A 207 -20.81 -10.93 11.39
N THR A 208 -19.78 -11.55 10.80
CA THR A 208 -19.36 -12.90 11.20
C THR A 208 -18.40 -12.83 12.40
N ALA A 209 -18.97 -12.97 13.60
CA ALA A 209 -18.32 -13.16 14.90
C ALA A 209 -17.35 -12.05 15.38
N ARG A 210 -17.85 -11.21 16.29
CA ARG A 210 -17.01 -10.58 17.34
C ARG A 210 -16.37 -11.67 18.19
N GLU A 211 -15.27 -12.25 17.73
CA GLU A 211 -14.32 -12.85 18.66
C GLU A 211 -13.74 -11.71 19.49
N ARG A 212 -13.88 -11.82 20.82
CA ARG A 212 -13.25 -10.89 21.75
C ARG A 212 -11.75 -10.96 21.49
N LYS A 213 -11.17 -9.91 20.90
CA LYS A 213 -9.72 -9.70 20.88
C LYS A 213 -9.22 -9.78 22.32
N LEU A 214 -8.58 -10.89 22.69
CA LEU A 214 -7.75 -10.97 23.88
C LEU A 214 -6.56 -10.04 23.62
N CYS A 215 -6.36 -9.05 24.49
CA CYS A 215 -5.20 -8.17 24.40
C CYS A 215 -3.94 -9.01 24.62
N SER A 216 -3.12 -9.17 23.59
CA SER A 216 -1.74 -9.65 23.72
C SER A 216 -0.88 -8.50 24.24
N LEU A 217 -0.16 -8.70 25.35
CA LEU A 217 0.85 -7.74 25.83
C LEU A 217 2.22 -8.17 25.28
N ALA A 218 2.84 -7.37 24.41
CA ALA A 218 4.24 -7.58 24.02
C ALA A 218 5.17 -6.79 24.95
N VAL A 219 5.91 -7.51 25.80
CA VAL A 219 7.01 -6.95 26.61
C VAL A 219 8.32 -7.24 25.89
N LEU A 220 9.04 -6.20 25.50
CA LEU A 220 10.36 -6.29 24.88
C LEU A 220 11.44 -5.98 25.91
N PHE A 221 12.19 -7.00 26.33
CA PHE A 221 13.46 -6.84 27.04
C PHE A 221 14.59 -7.23 26.08
N ASP A 222 15.26 -6.23 25.51
CA ASP A 222 16.68 -6.39 25.17
C ASP A 222 17.35 -5.02 25.15
N LYS A 223 18.17 -4.75 26.18
CA LYS A 223 18.97 -3.53 26.26
C LYS A 223 20.42 -3.93 26.54
N LEU A 224 21.17 -4.21 25.48
CA LEU A 224 22.62 -4.19 25.54
C LEU A 224 23.06 -2.73 25.72
N PHE A 225 23.57 -2.38 26.90
CA PHE A 225 23.95 -1.02 27.28
C PHE A 225 25.05 -0.39 26.40
N SER A 226 25.72 -1.18 25.54
CA SER A 226 26.73 -0.71 24.59
C SER A 226 26.15 -0.10 23.29
N ASP A 227 24.86 -0.23 23.04
CA ASP A 227 24.29 -0.08 21.67
C ASP A 227 23.52 1.22 21.41
N GLY A 228 23.44 2.14 22.38
CA GLY A 228 22.74 3.40 22.19
C GLY A 228 21.24 3.22 21.87
N ASP A 229 20.66 4.11 21.05
CA ASP A 229 19.22 4.15 20.72
C ASP A 229 18.77 3.15 19.64
N TYR A 230 19.60 2.17 19.28
CA TYR A 230 19.28 1.17 18.25
C TYR A 230 18.64 -0.07 18.89
N VAL A 231 17.32 -0.23 18.71
CA VAL A 231 16.58 -1.42 19.19
C VAL A 231 16.06 -2.21 17.98
N GLY A 232 16.29 -3.52 17.96
CA GLY A 232 15.70 -4.45 17.00
C GLY A 232 16.38 -4.53 15.62
N MET A 233 17.56 -3.95 15.44
CA MET A 233 18.38 -4.22 14.25
C MET A 233 19.57 -5.11 14.62
N PRO A 234 19.75 -6.29 14.01
CA PRO A 234 21.05 -6.94 14.07
C PRO A 234 22.08 -6.00 13.45
N LYS A 235 23.15 -5.68 14.19
CA LYS A 235 24.29 -4.87 13.74
C LYS A 235 25.05 -5.58 12.60
N VAL A 236 24.54 -5.65 11.36
CA VAL A 236 25.38 -6.05 10.21
C VAL A 236 24.97 -5.39 8.88
N SER A 237 25.96 -4.70 8.29
CA SER A 237 26.24 -4.39 6.87
C SER A 237 25.20 -3.71 5.98
N VAL A 238 24.36 -2.80 6.47
CA VAL A 238 23.88 -1.74 5.57
C VAL A 238 25.09 -0.84 5.28
N PRO A 239 25.54 -0.67 4.02
CA PRO A 239 26.63 0.23 3.72
C PRO A 239 26.30 1.62 4.27
N GLU A 240 27.24 2.27 4.95
CA GLU A 240 27.05 3.67 5.32
C GLU A 240 26.80 4.48 4.05
N CYS A 241 25.57 4.97 3.92
CA CYS A 241 25.22 5.79 2.79
C CYS A 241 25.83 7.20 2.96
N PRO A 242 26.28 7.83 1.85
CA PRO A 242 26.71 9.22 1.88
C PRO A 242 25.63 10.13 2.48
N LYS A 243 26.02 11.33 2.94
CA LYS A 243 25.05 12.35 3.41
C LYS A 243 23.93 12.54 2.37
N ASP A 244 22.71 12.67 2.86
CA ASP A 244 21.46 12.80 2.07
C ASP A 244 21.10 11.59 1.17
N HIS A 245 21.78 10.47 1.35
CA HIS A 245 21.40 9.20 0.72
C HIS A 245 20.72 8.28 1.73
N ARG A 246 19.91 7.35 1.23
CA ARG A 246 19.31 6.24 1.99
C ARG A 246 19.54 4.95 1.24
N TYR A 247 19.67 3.87 1.99
CA TYR A 247 19.83 2.54 1.41
C TYR A 247 18.50 2.07 0.83
N ASP A 248 18.54 1.65 -0.43
CA ASP A 248 17.42 1.04 -1.13
C ASP A 248 17.61 -0.49 -1.10
N PRO A 249 16.78 -1.23 -0.33
CA PRO A 249 16.89 -2.69 -0.24
C PRO A 249 16.48 -3.42 -1.52
N PHE A 250 15.69 -2.81 -2.41
CA PHE A 250 15.27 -3.42 -3.67
C PHE A 250 16.42 -3.54 -4.68
N PHE A 251 17.30 -2.53 -4.71
CA PHE A 251 18.44 -2.48 -5.63
C PHE A 251 19.80 -2.52 -4.93
N LYS A 252 19.80 -2.73 -3.61
CA LYS A 252 21.01 -2.89 -2.77
C LYS A 252 22.01 -1.74 -2.93
N LYS A 253 21.52 -0.51 -3.07
CA LYS A 253 22.34 0.69 -3.34
C LYS A 253 21.88 1.89 -2.53
N CYS A 254 22.79 2.83 -2.26
CA CYS A 254 22.42 4.12 -1.67
C CYS A 254 21.84 5.04 -2.75
N ARG A 255 20.66 5.61 -2.50
CA ARG A 255 20.01 6.59 -3.37
C ARG A 255 19.88 7.93 -2.68
N LYS A 256 20.08 9.01 -3.42
CA LYS A 256 19.79 10.36 -2.93
C LYS A 256 18.29 10.47 -2.64
N VAL A 257 17.94 10.75 -1.40
CA VAL A 257 16.55 11.05 -1.04
C VAL A 257 16.39 12.55 -1.13
N ILE A 258 15.64 13.01 -2.12
CA ILE A 258 15.35 14.44 -2.25
C ILE A 258 14.45 14.83 -1.07
N ASN A 259 14.97 15.69 -0.20
CA ASN A 259 14.48 16.09 1.13
C ASN A 259 12.97 16.34 1.25
N GLY A 260 12.15 15.30 1.41
CA GLY A 260 10.82 15.46 2.00
C GLY A 260 10.93 15.85 3.48
N LYS A 261 10.21 16.89 3.93
CA LYS A 261 10.10 17.19 5.37
C LYS A 261 9.46 15.99 6.08
N GLN A 262 10.20 15.34 6.95
CA GLN A 262 9.63 14.58 8.08
C GLN A 262 9.54 15.54 9.26
N GLU A 263 8.34 16.06 9.55
CA GLU A 263 8.10 16.70 10.83
C GLU A 263 8.09 15.64 11.95
N ARG A 264 8.70 15.98 13.09
CA ARG A 264 8.73 15.14 14.29
C ARG A 264 7.29 14.90 14.75
N MET A 265 6.74 13.71 14.52
CA MET A 265 5.40 13.36 14.97
C MET A 265 5.41 12.46 16.20
N HIS A 266 4.52 12.83 17.12
CA HIS A 266 4.18 12.10 18.32
C HIS A 266 3.56 10.73 18.02
N LYS A 267 3.87 9.79 18.92
CA LYS A 267 3.55 8.37 18.85
C LYS A 267 2.06 8.09 18.65
N HIS A 268 1.75 7.34 17.60
CA HIS A 268 0.56 6.50 17.57
C HIS A 268 0.93 5.15 16.94
N SER A 269 1.33 4.21 17.80
CA SER A 269 1.50 2.81 17.44
C SER A 269 0.12 2.20 17.19
N ARG A 270 -0.12 1.74 15.96
CA ARG A 270 -1.13 0.70 15.71
C ARG A 270 -0.39 -0.63 15.58
N GLU A 271 -0.79 -1.58 16.41
CA GLU A 271 -0.51 -2.99 16.23
C GLU A 271 -1.22 -3.48 14.96
N TYR A 272 -0.45 -4.04 14.02
CA TYR A 272 -0.99 -4.79 12.90
C TYR A 272 -1.12 -6.24 13.37
N GLU A 273 -2.31 -6.62 13.82
CA GLU A 273 -2.72 -8.02 13.99
C GLU A 273 -3.97 -8.27 13.18
N LYS A 274 -3.85 -9.07 12.11
CA LYS A 274 -4.98 -9.77 11.49
C LYS A 274 -4.48 -11.04 10.77
N GLY A 275 -4.74 -12.21 11.39
CA GLY A 275 -4.48 -13.54 10.83
C GLY A 275 -2.99 -13.91 10.78
N ASP A 276 -2.67 -15.18 10.60
CA ASP A 276 -1.33 -15.79 10.67
C ASP A 276 -0.28 -15.24 9.67
N HIS A 277 -0.55 -14.15 8.96
CA HIS A 277 0.30 -13.57 7.94
C HIS A 277 1.38 -12.63 8.50
N LYS A 278 2.66 -12.90 8.17
CA LYS A 278 3.79 -12.01 8.48
C LYS A 278 3.85 -10.83 7.49
N LEU A 279 3.74 -9.60 8.01
CA LEU A 279 3.82 -8.35 7.24
C LEU A 279 5.17 -7.66 7.48
N TYR A 280 5.94 -7.40 6.42
CA TYR A 280 7.26 -6.76 6.52
C TYR A 280 7.17 -5.28 6.16
N VAL A 281 7.65 -4.39 7.05
CA VAL A 281 7.61 -2.92 6.85
C VAL A 281 8.97 -2.40 6.39
N LEU A 282 9.07 -1.91 5.15
CA LEU A 282 10.34 -1.39 4.59
C LEU A 282 10.66 0.06 4.98
N HIS A 283 9.73 0.77 5.60
CA HIS A 283 9.91 2.17 5.98
C HIS A 283 9.47 2.43 7.43
N ARG A 284 10.19 1.86 8.41
CA ARG A 284 10.22 2.42 9.78
C ARG A 284 11.42 3.34 9.90
N TYR A 285 11.20 4.64 9.76
CA TYR A 285 12.16 5.65 10.22
C TYR A 285 11.54 6.51 11.32
N CYS A 286 12.15 6.39 12.50
CA CYS A 286 12.09 7.22 13.70
C CYS A 286 10.88 7.03 14.65
N GLY A 287 11.20 6.59 15.87
CA GLY A 287 10.29 6.50 17.01
C GLY A 287 11.03 6.10 18.28
N ILE A 288 11.92 6.98 18.77
CA ILE A 288 12.54 6.89 20.10
C ILE A 288 11.42 6.84 21.15
N LEU A 289 11.47 5.84 22.03
CA LEU A 289 10.65 5.75 23.24
C LEU A 289 11.54 6.06 24.45
N LEU A 290 11.62 7.33 24.83
CA LEU A 290 12.16 7.76 26.12
C LEU A 290 11.08 8.55 26.87
N HIS A 291 10.64 8.02 28.02
CA HIS A 291 10.32 8.75 29.26
C HIS A 291 9.53 7.85 30.23
N VAL A 292 10.12 7.61 31.40
CA VAL A 292 9.58 7.69 32.78
C VAL A 292 10.85 7.69 33.66
N LEU A 293 11.31 8.74 34.35
CA LEU A 293 10.76 9.44 35.53
C LEU A 293 10.16 8.51 36.58
N LEU A 294 11.01 7.71 37.22
CA LEU A 294 11.32 7.76 38.66
C LEU A 294 12.71 7.13 38.88
#